data_AF-A0A0B8N331-F1
#
_entry.id   AF-A0A0B8N331-F1
#
_cell.length_a   1.000
_cell.length_b   1.000
_cell.length_c   1.000
_cell.angle_alpha   90.00
_cell.angle_beta   90.00
_cell.angle_gamma   90.00
#
_symmetry.space_group_name_H-M   'P 1'
#
loop_
_entity.id
_entity.type
_entity.pdbx_description
1 polymer ?
#
loop_
_entity_poly.entity_id
_entity_poly.type
_entity_poly.pdbx_seq_one_letter_code
_entity_poly.pdbx_strand_id
1 'polypeptide(L)'
;MVQQLLPRIGFAWTVRCMGFVVLFCFIVCLALARTRLPKRASGPLIELSAFHEWSYSLFVIGIFLTLWAVYFSYFYIDSFALDVIGTSRSDSLTMLYIINGLGIPGRIIPALVADRFFGILNTYLVLGVIAGILLYCWMAVKTYAGMIAFVVCYGLIGGGVQGTALSSLPTLTTDLSKMGVRSGMVLSIVAFACLTGPPLAGALIQRDDGSYTYACIWGGTSLILGSSFVMAARQMTSYRPAIDN
;
A
#
# COMPACT_ATOMS: atom_id res chain seq x y z
N MET A 1 1.05 -0.59 22.68
CA MET A 1 2.22 -0.13 23.49
C MET A 1 2.03 1.31 23.97
N VAL A 2 1.88 2.29 23.07
CA VAL A 2 1.71 3.71 23.44
C VAL A 2 0.51 3.94 24.36
N GLN A 3 -0.68 3.44 24.00
CA GLN A 3 -1.90 3.65 24.81
C GLN A 3 -1.79 3.17 26.27
N GLN A 4 -1.07 2.08 26.52
CA GLN A 4 -0.95 1.49 27.86
C GLN A 4 0.17 2.14 28.68
N LEU A 5 1.25 2.60 28.02
CA LEU A 5 2.43 3.15 28.67
C LEU A 5 2.35 4.67 28.85
N LEU A 6 1.75 5.38 27.91
CA LEU A 6 1.62 6.84 27.96
C LEU A 6 0.98 7.34 29.26
N PRO A 7 -0.16 6.79 29.74
CA PRO A 7 -0.76 7.22 31.00
C PRO A 7 -0.03 6.71 32.26
N ARG A 8 0.89 5.75 32.13
CA ARG A 8 1.58 5.13 33.29
C ARG A 8 3.00 5.65 33.52
N ILE A 9 3.77 5.86 32.46
CA ILE A 9 5.21 6.19 32.52
C ILE A 9 5.56 7.50 31.80
N GLY A 10 4.56 8.19 31.23
CA GLY A 10 4.73 9.45 30.52
C GLY A 10 5.32 9.30 29.11
N PHE A 11 5.32 10.41 28.37
CA PHE A 11 5.70 10.44 26.96
C PHE A 11 7.16 10.03 26.72
N ALA A 12 8.11 10.63 27.46
CA ALA A 12 9.54 10.42 27.25
C ALA A 12 9.96 8.94 27.41
N TRP A 13 9.48 8.26 28.46
CA TRP A 13 9.80 6.85 28.69
C TRP A 13 9.06 5.92 27.72
N THR A 14 7.82 6.26 27.31
CA THR A 14 7.10 5.50 26.29
C THR A 14 7.88 5.45 24.98
N VAL A 15 8.44 6.59 24.53
CA VAL A 15 9.25 6.67 23.30
C VAL A 15 10.56 5.87 23.43
N ARG A 16 11.22 5.91 24.59
CA ARG A 16 12.44 5.11 24.84
C ARG A 16 12.16 3.61 24.79
N CYS A 17 11.08 3.15 25.43
CA CYS A 17 10.69 1.74 25.37
C CYS A 17 10.42 1.28 23.93
N MET A 18 9.77 2.11 23.10
CA MET A 18 9.61 1.81 21.67
C MET A 18 10.96 1.69 20.96
N GLY A 19 11.90 2.59 21.26
CA GLY A 19 13.27 2.53 20.73
C GLY A 19 14.00 1.23 21.11
N PHE A 20 13.88 0.77 22.35
CA PHE A 20 14.48 -0.50 22.78
C PHE A 20 13.90 -1.71 22.06
N VAL A 21 12.58 -1.72 21.80
CA VAL A 21 11.93 -2.80 21.02
C VAL A 21 12.46 -2.82 19.58
N VAL A 22 12.54 -1.66 18.93
CA VAL A 22 13.08 -1.55 17.57
C VAL A 22 14.54 -1.98 17.52
N LEU A 23 15.36 -1.56 18.50
CA LEU A 23 16.77 -1.94 18.60
C LEU A 23 16.93 -3.46 18.77
N PHE A 24 16.14 -4.07 19.64
CA PHE A 24 16.15 -5.51 19.84
C PHE A 24 15.80 -6.25 18.55
N CYS A 25 14.72 -5.85 17.87
CA CYS A 25 14.35 -6.43 16.57
C CYS A 25 15.47 -6.28 15.54
N PHE A 26 16.13 -5.11 15.50
CA PHE A 26 17.23 -4.86 14.59
C PHE A 26 18.46 -5.75 14.88
N ILE A 27 18.81 -5.93 16.16
CA ILE A 27 19.89 -6.85 16.58
C ILE A 27 19.58 -8.28 16.13
N VAL A 28 18.34 -8.76 16.34
CA VAL A 28 17.92 -10.10 15.90
C VAL A 28 18.00 -10.21 14.38
N CYS A 29 17.54 -9.21 13.63
CA CYS A 29 17.67 -9.17 12.18
C CYS A 29 19.12 -9.25 11.72
N LEU A 30 20.04 -8.49 12.35
CA LEU A 30 21.46 -8.52 12.03
C LEU A 30 22.11 -9.88 12.37
N ALA A 31 21.74 -10.48 13.49
CA ALA A 31 22.25 -11.79 13.90
C ALA A 31 21.80 -12.93 12.96
N LEU A 32 20.59 -12.81 12.38
CA LEU A 32 20.03 -13.80 11.45
C LEU A 32 20.36 -13.50 9.97
N ALA A 33 20.73 -12.27 9.64
CA ALA A 33 21.03 -11.85 8.28
C ALA A 33 22.24 -12.63 7.75
N ARG A 34 22.01 -13.46 6.72
CA ARG A 34 23.06 -14.10 5.94
C ARG A 34 23.11 -13.48 4.55
N THR A 35 24.29 -13.08 4.10
CA THR A 35 24.53 -12.63 2.73
C THR A 35 24.32 -13.80 1.77
N ARG A 36 23.17 -13.83 1.09
CA ARG A 36 22.80 -14.89 0.14
C ARG A 36 23.23 -14.64 -1.31
N LEU A 37 23.54 -13.38 -1.68
CA LEU A 37 23.85 -13.01 -3.07
C LEU A 37 25.29 -12.52 -3.20
N PRO A 38 26.01 -12.90 -4.27
CA PRO A 38 27.35 -12.38 -4.56
C PRO A 38 27.29 -10.85 -4.76
N LYS A 39 28.37 -10.15 -4.43
CA LYS A 39 28.50 -8.70 -4.66
C LYS A 39 28.21 -8.41 -6.15
N ARG A 40 27.06 -7.81 -6.45
CA ARG A 40 26.83 -7.18 -7.77
C ARG A 40 27.78 -6.00 -7.89
N ALA A 41 28.39 -5.83 -9.05
CA ALA A 41 29.04 -4.57 -9.39
C ALA A 41 28.00 -3.44 -9.24
N SER A 42 28.37 -2.35 -8.56
CA SER A 42 27.46 -1.22 -8.35
C SER A 42 26.98 -0.71 -9.70
N GLY A 43 25.71 -0.96 -10.01
CA GLY A 43 25.05 -0.36 -11.17
C GLY A 43 24.80 1.14 -10.93
N PRO A 44 24.43 1.90 -11.97
CA PRO A 44 24.07 3.31 -11.82
C PRO A 44 22.91 3.48 -10.82
N LEU A 45 22.93 4.56 -10.04
CA LEU A 45 21.90 4.84 -9.02
C LEU A 45 20.54 5.20 -9.65
N ILE A 46 20.54 5.71 -10.88
CA ILE A 46 19.35 6.14 -11.62
C ILE A 46 19.49 5.67 -13.05
N GLU A 47 18.42 5.06 -13.59
CA GLU A 47 18.33 4.66 -15.00
C GLU A 47 17.18 5.45 -15.66
N LEU A 48 17.46 6.67 -16.11
CA LEU A 48 16.46 7.52 -16.76
C LEU A 48 15.88 6.91 -18.05
N SER A 49 16.65 6.03 -18.72
CA SER A 49 16.18 5.28 -19.89
C SER A 49 14.99 4.37 -19.59
N ALA A 50 14.78 3.96 -18.32
CA ALA A 50 13.61 3.19 -17.94
C ALA A 50 12.30 3.99 -18.17
N PHE A 51 12.31 5.32 -18.03
CA PHE A 51 11.13 6.16 -18.28
C PHE A 51 10.78 6.34 -19.76
N HIS A 52 11.70 6.02 -20.67
CA HIS A 52 11.37 5.95 -22.10
C HIS A 52 10.56 4.69 -22.45
N GLU A 53 10.56 3.67 -21.60
CA GLU A 53 9.67 2.52 -21.77
C GLU A 53 8.27 2.91 -21.30
N TRP A 54 7.35 3.12 -22.25
CA TRP A 54 5.96 3.49 -21.95
C TRP A 54 5.29 2.56 -20.93
N SER A 55 5.55 1.25 -21.00
CA SER A 55 5.07 0.27 -20.02
C SER A 55 5.54 0.58 -18.59
N TYR A 56 6.81 0.97 -18.41
CA TYR A 56 7.36 1.30 -17.09
C TYR A 56 6.80 2.63 -16.57
N SER A 57 6.73 3.66 -17.41
CA SER A 57 6.18 4.97 -17.02
C SER A 57 4.71 4.89 -16.62
N LEU A 58 3.87 4.17 -17.37
CA LEU A 58 2.46 3.95 -17.02
C LEU A 58 2.30 3.14 -15.73
N PHE A 59 3.18 2.16 -15.52
CA PHE A 59 3.20 1.38 -14.29
C PHE A 59 3.56 2.23 -13.08
N VAL A 60 4.57 3.10 -13.19
CA VAL A 60 4.96 4.03 -12.13
C VAL A 60 3.80 4.97 -11.77
N ILE A 61 3.11 5.54 -12.77
CA ILE A 61 1.93 6.39 -12.57
C ILE A 61 0.80 5.60 -11.89
N GLY A 62 0.56 4.36 -12.34
CA GLY A 62 -0.46 3.50 -11.77
C GLY A 62 -0.20 3.13 -10.31
N ILE A 63 1.02 2.71 -9.98
CA ILE A 63 1.42 2.43 -8.60
C ILE A 63 1.39 3.70 -7.74
N PHE A 64 1.81 4.83 -8.27
CA PHE A 64 1.71 6.11 -7.57
C PHE A 64 0.26 6.38 -7.15
N LEU A 65 -0.69 6.34 -8.09
CA LEU A 65 -2.10 6.63 -7.81
C LEU A 65 -2.75 5.62 -6.86
N THR A 66 -2.44 4.33 -7.01
CA THR A 66 -3.02 3.30 -6.13
C THR A 66 -2.51 3.40 -4.70
N LEU A 67 -1.20 3.59 -4.49
CA LEU A 67 -0.63 3.72 -3.15
C LEU A 67 -0.99 5.06 -2.51
N TRP A 68 -1.17 6.12 -3.32
CA TRP A 68 -1.66 7.41 -2.84
C TRP A 68 -2.99 7.30 -2.09
N ALA A 69 -3.90 6.49 -2.63
CA ALA A 69 -5.21 6.23 -2.05
C ALA A 69 -5.23 5.09 -1.04
N VAL A 70 -4.37 4.07 -1.16
CA VAL A 70 -4.47 2.88 -0.28
C VAL A 70 -4.29 3.25 1.19
N TYR A 71 -3.39 4.19 1.47
CA TYR A 71 -3.04 4.61 2.82
C TYR A 71 -4.12 5.46 3.49
N PHE A 72 -4.97 6.13 2.72
CA PHE A 72 -6.09 6.91 3.27
C PHE A 72 -6.89 6.09 4.27
N SER A 73 -7.30 4.86 3.91
CA SER A 73 -8.05 4.01 4.83
C SER A 73 -7.26 3.65 6.07
N TYR A 74 -5.99 3.31 5.96
CA TYR A 74 -5.20 2.90 7.12
C TYR A 74 -5.00 4.04 8.14
N PHE A 75 -4.90 5.29 7.68
CA PHE A 75 -4.74 6.44 8.56
C PHE A 75 -6.06 6.93 9.15
N TYR A 76 -7.14 6.91 8.38
CA TYR A 76 -8.40 7.55 8.74
C TYR A 76 -9.45 6.59 9.32
N ILE A 77 -9.19 5.28 9.37
CA ILE A 77 -10.09 4.27 9.97
C ILE A 77 -10.40 4.57 11.45
N ASP A 78 -9.37 4.96 12.21
CA ASP A 78 -9.45 5.21 13.65
C ASP A 78 -10.23 6.51 13.93
N SER A 79 -9.88 7.58 13.22
CA SER A 79 -10.58 8.86 13.26
C SER A 79 -12.03 8.75 12.82
N PHE A 80 -12.33 7.99 11.75
CA PHE A 80 -13.71 7.77 11.30
C PHE A 80 -14.55 7.03 12.35
N ALA A 81 -13.99 6.00 12.97
CA ALA A 81 -14.68 5.25 14.02
C ALA A 81 -14.98 6.13 15.24
N LEU A 82 -14.03 6.98 15.65
CA LEU A 82 -14.22 7.93 16.75
C LEU A 82 -15.21 9.04 16.41
N ASP A 83 -14.98 9.76 15.32
CA ASP A 83 -15.64 11.04 15.03
C ASP A 83 -17.03 10.85 14.41
N VAL A 84 -17.23 9.80 13.62
CA VAL A 84 -18.49 9.57 12.86
C VAL A 84 -19.36 8.50 13.52
N ILE A 85 -18.76 7.37 13.92
CA ILE A 85 -19.52 6.27 14.54
C ILE A 85 -19.69 6.50 16.05
N GLY A 86 -18.83 7.28 16.68
CA GLY A 86 -18.87 7.56 18.12
C GLY A 86 -18.40 6.38 18.97
N THR A 87 -17.49 5.56 18.46
CA THR A 87 -16.99 4.38 19.20
C THR A 87 -16.04 4.76 20.33
N SER A 88 -15.84 3.84 21.27
CA SER A 88 -14.84 4.03 22.32
C SER A 88 -13.41 4.03 21.72
N ARG A 89 -12.47 4.74 22.38
CA ARG A 89 -11.07 4.78 21.94
C ARG A 89 -10.39 3.40 21.92
N SER A 90 -10.85 2.47 22.75
CA SER A 90 -10.40 1.07 22.69
C SER A 90 -10.87 0.36 21.42
N ASP A 91 -12.10 0.61 20.98
CA ASP A 91 -12.68 -0.08 19.82
C ASP A 91 -12.09 0.42 18.51
N SER A 92 -11.88 1.73 18.37
CA SER A 92 -11.28 2.33 17.18
C SER A 92 -9.85 1.83 16.93
N LEU A 93 -9.05 1.75 18.00
CA LEU A 93 -7.71 1.15 17.95
C LEU A 93 -7.77 -0.35 17.65
N THR A 94 -8.80 -1.05 18.15
CA THR A 94 -9.01 -2.47 17.81
C THR A 94 -9.27 -2.64 16.32
N MET A 95 -10.04 -1.75 15.67
CA MET A 95 -10.21 -1.75 14.22
C MET A 95 -8.87 -1.55 13.48
N LEU A 96 -8.03 -0.64 13.98
CA LEU A 96 -6.68 -0.43 13.43
C LEU A 96 -5.79 -1.67 13.59
N TYR A 97 -5.93 -2.42 14.69
CA TYR A 97 -5.22 -3.69 14.85
C TYR A 97 -5.76 -4.77 13.90
N ILE A 98 -7.08 -4.85 13.71
CA ILE A 98 -7.72 -5.82 12.81
C ILE A 98 -7.29 -5.56 11.36
N ILE A 99 -7.34 -4.32 10.87
CA ILE A 99 -6.97 -3.99 9.48
C ILE A 99 -5.51 -4.34 9.18
N ASN A 100 -4.60 -4.08 10.13
CA ASN A 100 -3.18 -4.40 9.98
C ASN A 100 -2.93 -5.92 10.11
N GLY A 101 -3.61 -6.58 11.05
CA GLY A 101 -3.53 -8.02 11.25
C GLY A 101 -4.00 -8.80 10.03
N LEU A 102 -5.14 -8.42 9.45
CA LEU A 102 -5.67 -9.01 8.21
C LEU A 102 -4.85 -8.64 6.97
N GLY A 103 -4.08 -7.54 7.04
CA GLY A 103 -3.08 -7.24 6.03
C GLY A 103 -1.99 -8.31 5.89
N ILE A 104 -1.77 -9.17 6.89
CA ILE A 104 -0.81 -10.28 6.80
C ILE A 104 -1.30 -11.37 5.83
N PRO A 105 -2.45 -12.06 6.08
CA PRO A 105 -3.00 -13.00 5.11
C PRO A 105 -3.35 -12.31 3.79
N GLY A 106 -3.76 -11.03 3.84
CA GLY A 106 -3.97 -10.21 2.66
C GLY A 106 -2.73 -10.06 1.77
N ARG A 107 -1.50 -10.08 2.31
CA ARG A 107 -0.26 -10.06 1.51
C ARG A 107 0.12 -11.43 0.98
N ILE A 108 -0.09 -12.48 1.77
CA ILE A 108 0.37 -13.85 1.47
C ILE A 108 -0.56 -14.53 0.47
N ILE A 109 -1.88 -14.51 0.71
CA ILE A 109 -2.84 -15.27 -0.10
C ILE A 109 -2.83 -14.81 -1.56
N PRO A 110 -2.91 -13.50 -1.87
CA PRO A 110 -2.91 -13.07 -3.26
C PRO A 110 -1.57 -13.25 -3.95
N ALA A 111 -0.45 -13.21 -3.22
CA ALA A 111 0.85 -13.56 -3.78
C ALA A 111 0.90 -15.05 -4.20
N LEU A 112 0.41 -15.96 -3.36
CA LEU A 112 0.33 -17.38 -3.70
C LEU A 112 -0.65 -17.66 -4.86
N VAL A 113 -1.79 -16.96 -4.89
CA VAL A 113 -2.77 -17.07 -5.98
C VAL A 113 -2.22 -16.51 -7.28
N ALA A 114 -1.47 -15.41 -7.22
CA ALA A 114 -0.75 -14.84 -8.36
C ALA A 114 0.26 -15.81 -8.95
N ASP A 115 1.07 -16.44 -8.10
CA ASP A 115 2.13 -17.36 -8.55
C ASP A 115 1.55 -18.62 -9.19
N ARG A 116 0.38 -19.08 -8.75
CA ARG A 116 -0.19 -20.37 -9.19
C ARG A 116 -1.20 -20.29 -10.33
N PHE A 117 -1.99 -19.22 -10.44
CA PHE A 117 -3.17 -19.22 -11.31
C PHE A 117 -3.23 -18.05 -12.30
N PHE A 118 -3.07 -16.81 -11.84
CA PHE A 118 -3.47 -15.63 -12.63
C PHE A 118 -2.32 -14.72 -13.07
N GLY A 119 -1.13 -14.90 -12.52
CA GLY A 119 -0.01 -13.98 -12.67
C GLY A 119 -0.15 -12.73 -11.78
N ILE A 120 0.98 -12.27 -11.25
CA ILE A 120 1.06 -11.17 -10.26
C ILE A 120 0.40 -9.87 -10.72
N LEU A 121 0.55 -9.52 -12.00
CA LEU A 121 0.01 -8.28 -12.56
C LEU A 121 -1.52 -8.33 -12.67
N ASN A 122 -2.09 -9.48 -13.05
CA ASN A 122 -3.55 -9.63 -13.16
C ASN A 122 -4.21 -9.63 -11.77
N THR A 123 -3.61 -10.32 -10.81
CA THR A 123 -4.07 -10.31 -9.42
C THR A 123 -4.05 -8.89 -8.85
N TYR A 124 -2.98 -8.13 -9.10
CA TYR A 124 -2.89 -6.73 -8.65
C TYR A 124 -4.02 -5.86 -9.24
N LEU A 125 -4.34 -5.99 -10.53
CA LEU A 125 -5.43 -5.26 -11.17
C LEU A 125 -6.79 -5.55 -10.54
N VAL A 126 -7.10 -6.83 -10.32
CA VAL A 126 -8.36 -7.25 -9.70
C VAL A 126 -8.47 -6.70 -8.28
N LEU A 127 -7.41 -6.82 -7.49
CA LEU A 127 -7.38 -6.28 -6.13
C LEU A 127 -7.52 -4.76 -6.09
N GLY A 128 -6.87 -4.04 -7.02
CA GLY A 128 -6.96 -2.58 -7.11
C GLY A 128 -8.37 -2.09 -7.41
N VAL A 129 -9.07 -2.75 -8.33
CA VAL A 129 -10.48 -2.45 -8.65
C VAL A 129 -11.39 -2.75 -7.46
N ILE A 130 -11.23 -3.92 -6.82
CA ILE A 130 -12.01 -4.29 -5.62
C ILE A 130 -11.75 -3.28 -4.49
N ALA A 131 -10.50 -2.88 -4.26
CA ALA A 131 -10.16 -1.87 -3.27
C ALA A 131 -10.83 -0.52 -3.55
N GLY A 132 -10.86 -0.10 -4.82
CA GLY A 132 -11.56 1.12 -5.24
C GLY A 132 -13.06 1.04 -4.98
N ILE A 133 -13.70 -0.09 -5.31
CA ILE A 133 -15.13 -0.32 -5.03
C ILE A 133 -15.40 -0.29 -3.52
N LEU A 134 -14.55 -0.93 -2.71
CA LEU A 134 -14.69 -0.91 -1.25
C LEU A 134 -14.61 0.52 -0.70
N LEU A 135 -13.75 1.38 -1.23
CA LEU A 135 -13.71 2.80 -0.82
C LEU A 135 -15.01 3.53 -1.13
N TYR A 136 -15.68 3.25 -2.25
CA TYR A 136 -17.01 3.79 -2.48
C TYR A 136 -18.05 3.21 -1.51
N CYS A 137 -17.95 1.91 -1.18
CA CYS A 137 -18.82 1.29 -0.19
C CYS A 137 -18.65 1.90 1.21
N TRP A 138 -17.48 2.43 1.56
CA TRP A 138 -17.26 3.10 2.85
C TRP A 138 -18.24 4.27 3.04
N MET A 139 -18.60 5.00 1.99
CA MET A 139 -19.57 6.10 2.09
C MET A 139 -20.94 5.66 2.66
N ALA A 140 -21.31 4.40 2.49
CA ALA A 140 -22.57 3.84 3.00
C ALA A 140 -22.45 3.30 4.44
N VAL A 141 -21.25 3.20 5.00
CA VAL A 141 -21.01 2.63 6.33
C VAL A 141 -21.36 3.65 7.41
N LYS A 142 -22.43 3.36 8.16
CA LYS A 142 -22.91 4.19 9.28
C LYS A 142 -23.00 3.46 10.60
N THR A 143 -22.64 2.18 10.64
CA THR A 143 -22.80 1.31 11.81
C THR A 143 -21.48 0.66 12.20
N TYR A 144 -21.35 0.34 13.49
CA TYR A 144 -20.18 -0.38 14.01
C TYR A 144 -19.92 -1.70 13.29
N ALA A 145 -20.96 -2.52 13.09
CA ALA A 145 -20.85 -3.81 12.41
C ALA A 145 -20.42 -3.63 10.94
N GLY A 146 -20.95 -2.61 10.25
CA GLY A 146 -20.54 -2.27 8.88
C GLY A 146 -19.07 -1.87 8.81
N MET A 147 -18.59 -1.15 9.82
CA MET A 147 -17.18 -0.74 9.91
C MET A 147 -16.24 -1.93 10.12
N ILE A 148 -16.61 -2.87 10.99
CA ILE A 148 -15.85 -4.12 11.18
C ILE A 148 -15.80 -4.92 9.87
N ALA A 149 -16.94 -5.08 9.19
CA ALA A 149 -16.97 -5.77 7.90
C ALA A 149 -16.08 -5.09 6.86
N PHE A 150 -16.14 -3.76 6.77
CA PHE A 150 -15.27 -2.97 5.88
C PHE A 150 -13.79 -3.16 6.20
N VAL A 151 -13.41 -3.04 7.48
CA VAL A 151 -12.04 -3.25 7.96
C VAL A 151 -11.52 -4.64 7.59
N VAL A 152 -12.37 -5.66 7.71
CA VAL A 152 -12.02 -7.04 7.37
C VAL A 152 -11.75 -7.20 5.87
N CYS A 153 -12.70 -6.77 5.05
CA CYS A 153 -12.58 -6.86 3.60
C CYS A 153 -11.42 -6.00 3.07
N TYR A 154 -11.34 -4.74 3.50
CA TYR A 154 -10.32 -3.81 3.04
C TYR A 154 -8.92 -4.18 3.57
N GLY A 155 -8.80 -4.70 4.79
CA GLY A 155 -7.51 -5.18 5.32
C GLY A 155 -6.91 -6.30 4.48
N LEU A 156 -7.74 -7.27 4.05
CA LEU A 156 -7.33 -8.35 3.17
C LEU A 156 -6.94 -7.83 1.77
N ILE A 157 -7.82 -7.06 1.14
CA ILE A 157 -7.61 -6.58 -0.23
C ILE A 157 -6.48 -5.55 -0.30
N GLY A 158 -6.49 -4.56 0.60
CA GLY A 158 -5.47 -3.50 0.69
C GLY A 158 -4.08 -4.04 1.08
N GLY A 159 -4.04 -5.10 1.90
CA GLY A 159 -2.81 -5.87 2.13
C GLY A 159 -2.29 -6.51 0.84
N GLY A 160 -3.19 -7.10 0.05
CA GLY A 160 -2.87 -7.70 -1.25
C GLY A 160 -2.34 -6.70 -2.26
N VAL A 161 -2.99 -5.54 -2.40
CA VAL A 161 -2.55 -4.45 -3.27
C VAL A 161 -1.13 -4.02 -2.90
N GLN A 162 -0.85 -3.80 -1.61
CA GLN A 162 0.50 -3.42 -1.15
C GLN A 162 1.54 -4.51 -1.39
N GLY A 163 1.20 -5.77 -1.10
CA GLY A 163 2.13 -6.90 -1.26
C GLY A 163 2.46 -7.21 -2.72
N THR A 164 1.50 -7.01 -3.62
CA THR A 164 1.66 -7.33 -5.05
C THR A 164 2.15 -6.15 -5.90
N ALA A 165 2.08 -4.91 -5.39
CA ALA A 165 2.52 -3.70 -6.08
C ALA A 165 3.95 -3.82 -6.62
N LEU A 166 4.96 -3.90 -5.74
CA LEU A 166 6.36 -3.97 -6.20
C LEU A 166 6.71 -5.34 -6.79
N SER A 167 6.05 -6.40 -6.33
CA SER A 167 6.21 -7.78 -6.82
C SER A 167 5.78 -7.93 -8.28
N SER A 168 4.97 -7.00 -8.81
CA SER A 168 4.56 -7.01 -10.21
C SER A 168 5.55 -6.33 -11.16
N LEU A 169 6.49 -5.52 -10.66
CA LEU A 169 7.48 -4.83 -11.48
C LEU A 169 8.39 -5.76 -12.33
N PRO A 170 8.82 -6.94 -11.85
CA PRO A 170 9.61 -7.87 -12.67
C PRO A 170 8.88 -8.33 -13.93
N THR A 171 7.55 -8.43 -13.92
CA THR A 171 6.79 -8.83 -15.13
C THR A 171 6.79 -7.78 -16.24
N LEU A 172 7.21 -6.55 -15.94
CA LEU A 172 7.31 -5.45 -16.89
C LEU A 172 8.77 -5.12 -17.24
N THR A 173 9.74 -5.80 -16.62
CA THR A 173 11.17 -5.54 -16.81
C THR A 173 11.79 -6.67 -17.62
N THR A 174 12.33 -6.34 -18.79
CA THR A 174 13.03 -7.31 -19.65
C THR A 174 14.40 -7.70 -19.09
N ASP A 175 15.10 -6.74 -18.47
CA ASP A 175 16.43 -6.96 -17.90
C ASP A 175 16.41 -7.02 -16.36
N LEU A 176 16.39 -8.25 -15.82
CA LEU A 176 16.40 -8.52 -14.38
C LEU A 176 17.71 -8.08 -13.69
N SER A 177 18.77 -7.77 -14.44
CA SER A 177 20.00 -7.21 -13.87
C SER A 177 19.75 -5.83 -13.26
N LYS A 178 18.82 -5.05 -13.87
CA LYS A 178 18.48 -3.67 -13.48
C LYS A 178 17.27 -3.56 -12.56
N MET A 179 16.66 -4.68 -12.20
CA MET A 179 15.47 -4.74 -11.34
C MET A 179 15.66 -3.96 -10.02
N GLY A 180 16.83 -4.04 -9.39
CA GLY A 180 17.10 -3.33 -8.14
C GLY A 180 17.02 -1.81 -8.28
N VAL A 181 17.59 -1.26 -9.36
CA VAL A 181 17.57 0.18 -9.65
C VAL A 181 16.15 0.62 -10.01
N ARG A 182 15.45 -0.14 -10.87
CA ARG A 182 14.06 0.15 -11.26
C ARG A 182 13.09 0.11 -10.07
N SER A 183 13.24 -0.87 -9.18
CA SER A 183 12.46 -0.95 -7.93
C SER A 183 12.75 0.24 -7.02
N GLY A 184 14.02 0.63 -6.88
CA GLY A 184 14.42 1.80 -6.08
C GLY A 184 13.86 3.11 -6.61
N MET A 185 13.81 3.29 -7.94
CA MET A 185 13.20 4.46 -8.58
C MET A 185 11.69 4.52 -8.34
N VAL A 186 10.97 3.39 -8.48
CA VAL A 186 9.53 3.32 -8.17
C VAL A 186 9.28 3.68 -6.72
N LEU A 187 10.02 3.08 -5.78
CA LEU A 187 9.87 3.36 -4.35
C LEU A 187 10.15 4.82 -4.01
N SER A 188 11.15 5.44 -4.64
CA SER A 188 11.44 6.87 -4.46
C SER A 188 10.28 7.76 -4.90
N ILE A 189 9.63 7.45 -6.03
CA ILE A 189 8.47 8.21 -6.52
C ILE A 189 7.24 7.97 -5.63
N VAL A 190 7.00 6.72 -5.27
CA VAL A 190 5.90 6.31 -4.38
C VAL A 190 6.02 6.93 -2.99
N ALA A 191 7.24 7.20 -2.50
CA ALA A 191 7.42 7.89 -1.22
C ALA A 191 6.70 9.25 -1.18
N PHE A 192 6.66 9.98 -2.29
CA PHE A 192 5.90 11.24 -2.39
C PHE A 192 4.39 11.00 -2.35
N ALA A 193 3.88 9.92 -2.96
CA ALA A 193 2.47 9.54 -2.81
C ALA A 193 2.14 9.24 -1.35
N CYS A 194 2.94 8.40 -0.68
CA CYS A 194 2.70 8.04 0.72
C CYS A 194 2.78 9.25 1.66
N LEU A 195 3.64 10.23 1.36
CA LEU A 195 3.77 11.46 2.13
C LEU A 195 2.58 12.43 1.93
N THR A 196 2.12 12.58 0.69
CA THR A 196 1.09 13.57 0.34
C THR A 196 -0.34 13.06 0.45
N GLY A 197 -0.56 11.74 0.37
CA GLY A 197 -1.88 11.12 0.41
C GLY A 197 -2.67 11.42 1.69
N PRO A 198 -2.13 11.14 2.88
CA PRO A 198 -2.86 11.38 4.13
C PRO A 198 -3.21 12.87 4.35
N PRO A 199 -2.29 13.84 4.18
CA PRO A 199 -2.64 15.26 4.27
C PRO A 199 -3.69 15.71 3.24
N LEU A 200 -3.63 15.21 2.01
CA LEU A 200 -4.64 15.53 1.00
C LEU A 200 -6.02 15.03 1.39
N ALA A 201 -6.12 13.78 1.87
CA ALA A 201 -7.37 13.24 2.37
C ALA A 201 -7.91 14.05 3.56
N GLY A 202 -7.04 14.47 4.48
CA GLY A 202 -7.42 15.35 5.59
C GLY A 202 -7.99 16.69 5.12
N ALA A 203 -7.36 17.32 4.12
CA ALA A 203 -7.85 18.56 3.54
C ALA A 203 -9.21 18.37 2.85
N LEU A 204 -9.45 17.22 2.20
CA LEU A 204 -10.75 16.89 1.60
C LEU A 204 -11.84 16.70 2.65
N ILE A 205 -11.53 16.02 3.76
CA ILE A 205 -12.46 15.85 4.89
C ILE A 205 -12.80 17.21 5.53
N GLN A 206 -11.79 18.07 5.72
CA GLN A 206 -11.99 19.38 6.32
C GLN A 206 -12.86 20.29 5.44
N ARG A 207 -12.80 20.15 4.11
CA ARG A 207 -13.65 20.90 3.17
C ARG A 207 -15.10 20.40 3.09
N ASP A 208 -15.36 19.20 3.58
CA ASP A 208 -16.70 18.58 3.60
C ASP A 208 -17.31 18.62 5.01
N ASP A 209 -16.95 19.63 5.81
CA ASP A 209 -17.40 19.81 7.20
C ASP A 209 -17.23 18.57 8.10
N GLY A 210 -16.18 17.78 7.85
CA GLY A 210 -15.90 16.54 8.60
C GLY A 210 -16.51 15.27 8.01
N SER A 211 -17.25 15.36 6.91
CA SER A 211 -17.68 14.19 6.13
C SER A 211 -16.52 13.59 5.34
N TYR A 212 -16.54 12.27 5.22
CA TYR A 212 -15.49 11.50 4.54
C TYR A 212 -15.81 11.23 3.08
N THR A 213 -16.92 11.76 2.57
CA THR A 213 -17.45 11.48 1.24
C THR A 213 -16.45 11.87 0.14
N TYR A 214 -15.90 13.09 0.17
CA TYR A 214 -14.92 13.53 -0.82
C TYR A 214 -13.62 12.72 -0.79
N ALA A 215 -13.15 12.35 0.40
CA ALA A 215 -11.96 11.51 0.53
C ALA A 215 -12.21 10.08 0.01
N CYS A 216 -13.39 9.52 0.22
CA CYS A 216 -13.77 8.21 -0.32
C CYS A 216 -13.88 8.24 -1.85
N ILE A 217 -14.49 9.27 -2.43
CA ILE A 217 -14.58 9.44 -3.89
C ILE A 217 -13.18 9.60 -4.49
N TRP A 218 -12.35 10.49 -3.93
CA TRP A 218 -10.97 10.68 -4.38
C TRP A 218 -10.14 9.40 -4.27
N GLY A 219 -10.25 8.68 -3.15
CA GLY A 219 -9.51 7.43 -2.96
C GLY A 219 -9.99 6.34 -3.92
N GLY A 220 -11.30 6.15 -4.07
CA GLY A 220 -11.89 5.16 -4.96
C GLY A 220 -11.57 5.42 -6.43
N THR A 221 -11.70 6.68 -6.87
CA THR A 221 -11.31 7.10 -8.22
C THR A 221 -9.81 6.90 -8.47
N SER A 222 -8.96 7.29 -7.53
CA SER A 222 -7.50 7.15 -7.66
C SER A 222 -7.07 5.68 -7.76
N LEU A 223 -7.70 4.77 -7.01
CA LEU A 223 -7.44 3.33 -7.12
C LEU A 223 -7.87 2.75 -8.46
N ILE A 224 -9.05 3.12 -8.96
CA ILE A 224 -9.54 2.65 -10.26
C ILE A 224 -8.69 3.22 -11.39
N LEU A 225 -8.38 4.52 -11.35
CA LEU A 225 -7.51 5.15 -12.33
C LEU A 225 -6.11 4.53 -12.30
N GLY A 226 -5.52 4.35 -11.12
CA GLY A 226 -4.22 3.70 -10.97
C GLY A 226 -4.22 2.28 -11.53
N SER A 227 -5.28 1.51 -11.26
CA SER A 227 -5.46 0.16 -11.84
C SER A 227 -5.60 0.22 -13.36
N SER A 228 -6.29 1.22 -13.92
CA SER A 228 -6.43 1.40 -15.36
C SER A 228 -5.09 1.72 -16.05
N PHE A 229 -4.22 2.52 -15.40
CA PHE A 229 -2.87 2.79 -15.89
C PHE A 229 -1.98 1.54 -15.86
N VAL A 230 -2.07 0.72 -14.82
CA VAL A 230 -1.37 -0.57 -14.79
C VAL A 230 -1.92 -1.54 -15.85
N MET A 231 -3.22 -1.49 -16.15
CA MET A 231 -3.81 -2.29 -17.22
C MET A 231 -3.30 -1.82 -18.58
N ALA A 232 -3.18 -0.51 -18.82
CA ALA A 232 -2.58 0.03 -20.03
C ALA A 232 -1.11 -0.37 -20.16
N ALA A 233 -0.34 -0.32 -19.06
CA ALA A 233 1.05 -0.78 -19.02
C ALA A 233 1.17 -2.27 -19.42
N ARG A 234 0.25 -3.12 -18.95
CA ARG A 234 0.16 -4.52 -19.34
C ARG A 234 -0.06 -4.68 -20.84
N GLN A 235 -1.06 -3.97 -21.39
CA GLN A 235 -1.42 -4.10 -22.80
C GLN A 235 -0.28 -3.70 -23.73
N MET A 236 0.48 -2.64 -23.39
CA MET A 236 1.65 -2.23 -24.16
C MET A 236 2.77 -3.28 -24.14
N THR A 237 2.97 -3.94 -23.00
CA THR A 237 3.94 -5.02 -22.89
C THR A 237 3.50 -6.25 -23.69
N SER A 238 2.21 -6.58 -23.72
CA SER A 238 1.67 -7.67 -24.56
C SER A 238 1.72 -7.36 -26.06
N TYR A 239 1.67 -6.08 -26.46
CA TYR A 239 1.76 -5.64 -27.86
C TYR A 239 3.21 -5.48 -28.34
N ARG A 240 4.22 -5.86 -27.55
CA ARG A 240 5.59 -6.09 -28.05
C ARG A 240 5.71 -7.57 -28.42
N PRO A 241 5.25 -8.03 -29.60
CA PRO A 241 5.68 -9.32 -30.11
C PRO A 241 7.20 -9.25 -30.31
N ALA A 242 7.86 -10.38 -30.08
CA ALA A 242 9.29 -10.58 -30.26
C ALA A 242 9.82 -9.92 -31.54
N ILE A 243 10.41 -8.74 -31.39
CA ILE A 243 11.36 -8.19 -32.35
C ILE A 243 12.67 -8.17 -31.57
N ASP A 244 13.52 -9.13 -31.93
CA ASP A 244 14.98 -9.21 -31.76
C ASP A 244 15.41 -10.63 -31.33
N ASN A 245 15.46 -11.51 -32.34
CA ASN A 245 16.48 -12.57 -32.46
C ASN A 245 17.72 -11.94 -33.11
#